data_AF-A0A938G798-F1
#
_entry.id   AF-A0A938G798-F1
#
_cell.length_a   1.000
_cell.length_b   1.000
_cell.length_c   1.000
_cell.angle_alpha   90.00
_cell.angle_beta   90.00
_cell.angle_gamma   90.00
#
_symmetry.space_group_name_H-M   'P 1'
#
loop_
_entity.id
_entity.type
_entity.pdbx_description
1 polymer ?
#
loop_
_entity_poly.entity_id
_entity_poly.type
_entity_poly.pdbx_seq_one_letter_code
_entity_poly.pdbx_strand_id
1 'polypeptide(L)' 'VILVERAQPNAPYGIKGVGEIGLVPTAGAVAAALHELDGEWRASLPMRRGGDDDE' A
#
# COMPACT_ATOMS: atom_id res chain seq x y z
N VAL A 1 7.75 4.38 -11.17
CA VAL A 1 7.06 5.44 -10.41
C VAL A 1 6.50 6.44 -11.41
N ILE A 2 5.26 6.90 -11.23
CA ILE A 2 4.67 8.00 -12.01
C ILE A 2 4.56 9.19 -11.05
N LEU A 3 5.15 10.33 -11.41
CA LEU A 3 5.06 11.54 -10.60
C LEU A 3 3.76 12.28 -10.94
N VAL A 4 2.98 12.62 -9.92
CA VAL A 4 1.73 13.38 -10.07
C VAL A 4 1.85 14.65 -9.25
N GLU A 5 1.64 15.79 -9.92
CA GLU A 5 1.86 17.10 -9.32
C GLU A 5 0.55 17.86 -9.12
N ARG A 6 0.38 18.36 -7.90
CA ARG A 6 -0.61 19.38 -7.53
C ARG A 6 0.09 20.27 -6.52
N ALA A 7 0.00 21.59 -6.65
CA ALA A 7 0.58 22.49 -5.66
C ALA A 7 -0.08 22.32 -4.28
N GLN A 8 0.72 22.28 -3.20
CA GLN A 8 0.24 22.37 -1.81
C GLN A 8 0.13 23.84 -1.40
N PRO A 9 -1.06 24.34 -1.02
CA PRO A 9 -1.19 25.68 -0.47
C PRO A 9 -0.29 25.87 0.75
N ASN A 10 0.35 27.03 0.85
CA ASN A 10 1.22 27.42 1.98
C ASN A 10 2.50 26.58 2.16
N ALA A 11 2.91 25.78 1.18
CA ALA A 11 4.20 25.09 1.15
C ALA A 11 5.19 25.78 0.18
N PRO A 12 6.50 25.87 0.51
CA PRO A 12 7.51 26.36 -0.43
C PRO A 12 7.46 25.58 -1.75
N TYR A 13 7.38 26.28 -2.87
CA TYR A 13 7.30 25.66 -4.20
C TYR A 13 6.14 24.67 -4.40
N GLY A 14 5.13 24.68 -3.52
CA GLY A 14 3.99 23.76 -3.59
C GLY A 14 4.29 22.29 -3.27
N ILE A 15 5.42 21.97 -2.64
CA ILE A 15 5.87 20.60 -2.36
C ILE A 15 4.97 19.84 -1.37
N LYS A 16 5.04 18.50 -1.41
CA LYS A 16 4.38 17.59 -0.45
C LYS A 16 5.36 16.56 0.08
N GLY A 17 5.12 16.07 1.29
CA GLY A 17 5.85 14.92 1.84
C GLY A 17 5.46 13.63 1.12
N VAL A 18 6.46 12.80 0.81
CA VAL A 18 6.27 11.50 0.10
C VAL A 18 6.92 10.32 0.82
N GLY A 19 7.44 10.52 2.04
CA GLY A 19 8.16 9.47 2.79
C GLY A 19 7.28 8.29 3.17
N GLU A 20 6.09 8.55 3.70
CA GLU A 20 5.20 7.48 4.21
C GLU A 20 4.32 6.86 3.13
N ILE A 21 3.88 7.65 2.14
CA ILE A 21 2.95 7.21 1.10
C ILE A 21 3.52 6.10 0.20
N GLY A 22 4.85 5.93 0.18
CA GLY A 22 5.49 4.82 -0.54
C GLY A 22 5.23 3.44 0.09
N LEU A 23 4.93 3.39 1.38
CA LEU A 23 4.70 2.14 2.12
C LEU A 23 3.21 1.88 2.39
N VAL A 24 2.42 2.93 2.66
CA VAL A 24 1.00 2.84 3.05
C VAL A 24 0.12 2.01 2.09
N PRO A 25 0.14 2.20 0.76
CA PRO A 25 -0.78 1.49 -0.14
C PRO A 25 -0.35 0.05 -0.46
N THR A 26 0.90 -0.33 -0.13
CA THR A 26 1.49 -1.60 -0.58
C THR A 26 0.74 -2.81 -0.03
N ALA A 27 0.42 -2.83 1.27
CA ALA A 27 -0.30 -3.94 1.89
C ALA A 27 -1.71 -4.11 1.32
N GLY A 28 -2.44 -3.01 1.12
CA GLY A 28 -3.78 -3.03 0.54
C GLY A 28 -3.79 -3.50 -0.92
N ALA A 29 -2.80 -3.09 -1.72
CA ALA A 29 -2.63 -3.54 -3.10
C ALA A 29 -2.37 -5.05 -3.18
N VAL A 30 -1.53 -5.59 -2.28
CA VAL A 30 -1.31 -7.05 -2.18
C VAL A 30 -2.59 -7.78 -1.78
N ALA A 31 -3.35 -7.27 -0.80
CA ALA A 31 -4.63 -7.85 -0.39
C ALA A 31 -5.62 -7.94 -1.56
N ALA A 32 -5.75 -6.86 -2.33
CA ALA A 32 -6.63 -6.82 -3.50
C ALA A 32 -6.20 -7.83 -4.58
N ALA A 33 -4.90 -7.94 -4.85
CA ALA A 33 -4.38 -8.92 -5.81
C ALA A 33 -4.63 -10.37 -5.36
N LEU A 34 -4.49 -10.65 -4.06
CA LEU A 34 -4.80 -11.99 -3.52
C LEU A 34 -6.30 -12.28 -3.58
N HIS A 35 -7.16 -11.30 -3.30
CA HIS A 35 -8.60 -11.45 -3.48
C HIS A 35 -8.95 -11.70 -4.97
N GLU A 36 -8.31 -11.04 -5.92
CA GLU A 36 -8.53 -11.33 -7.35
C GLU A 36 -8.12 -12.77 -7.74
N LEU A 37 -7.17 -13.35 -7.02
CA LEU A 37 -6.71 -14.72 -7.24
C LEU A 37 -7.68 -15.78 -6.69
N ASP A 38 -8.18 -15.62 -5.47
CA ASP A 38 -8.93 -16.67 -4.75
C ASP A 38 -10.32 -16.25 -4.22
N GLY A 39 -10.68 -14.98 -4.32
CA GLY A 39 -11.95 -14.43 -3.84
C GLY A 39 -12.01 -14.14 -2.34
N GLU A 40 -10.92 -14.33 -1.59
CA GLU A 40 -10.89 -14.14 -0.14
C GLU A 40 -10.21 -12.82 0.27
N TRP A 41 -10.89 -12.03 1.09
CA TRP A 41 -10.32 -10.82 1.70
C TRP A 41 -9.40 -11.17 2.86
N ARG A 42 -8.16 -10.67 2.80
CA ARG A 42 -7.19 -10.75 3.89
C ARG A 42 -7.10 -9.40 4.61
N ALA A 43 -7.62 -9.34 5.83
CA ALA A 43 -7.63 -8.13 6.67
C ALA A 43 -6.50 -8.11 7.72
N SER A 44 -5.68 -9.16 7.76
CA SER A 44 -4.64 -9.36 8.77
C SER A 44 -3.27 -9.51 8.10
N LEU A 45 -2.24 -8.94 8.72
CA LEU A 45 -0.85 -9.15 8.32
C LEU A 45 -0.18 -10.19 9.24
N PRO A 46 0.77 -10.99 8.74
CA PRO A 46 1.14 -11.12 7.33
C PRO A 46 0.13 -11.96 6.52
N MET A 47 0.02 -11.67 5.22
CA MET A 47 -0.80 -12.46 4.28
C MET A 47 -0.03 -13.70 3.83
N ARG A 48 0.03 -14.72 4.68
CA ARG A 48 0.73 -15.99 4.40
C ARG A 48 -0.15 -16.90 3.55
N ARG A 49 0.49 -17.76 2.74
CA ARG A 49 -0.18 -18.92 2.13
C ARG A 49 -0.37 -19.93 3.27
N GLY A 50 -1.56 -20.53 3.39
CA GLY A 50 -1.88 -21.41 4.53
C GLY A 50 -0.79 -22.45 4.79
N GLY A 51 -0.24 -22.47 6.01
CA GLY A 51 0.76 -23.44 6.45
C GLY A 51 1.91 -22.91 7.32
N ASP A 52 2.22 -21.62 7.30
CA ASP A 52 3.37 -21.11 8.05
C ASP A 52 2.93 -20.61 9.43
N ASP A 53 2.49 -21.54 10.28
CA ASP A 53 2.46 -21.40 11.74
C ASP A 53 3.66 -22.17 12.31
N ASP A 54 4.89 -21.86 11.88
CA ASP A 54 6.09 -22.34 12.56
C ASP A 54 7.23 -21.31 12.41
N GLU A 55 7.68 -20.84 13.57
CA GLU A 55 8.78 -19.89 13.89
C GLU A 55 8.51 -18.37 13.79
#